data_AF-A0A6V7QMM3-F1
#
_entry.id   AF-A0A6V7QMM3-F1
#
_cell.length_a   1.000
_cell.length_b   1.000
_cell.length_c   1.000
_cell.angle_alpha   90.00
_cell.angle_beta   90.00
_cell.angle_gamma   90.00
#
_symmetry.space_group_name_H-M   'P 1'
#
loop_
_entity.id
_entity.type
_entity.pdbx_description
1 polymer ?
#
loop_
_entity_poly.entity_id
_entity_poly.type
_entity_poly.pdbx_seq_one_letter_code
_entity_poly.pdbx_strand_id
1 'polypeptide(L)'
;MQNNRLSGPLPPSFAGATFGDVDLGDNWLTGDASFLFGHKKKLNALNLERNQFEFDLSRVQLPKVMDILKIAHNMIYGRIPAEAAHRKWLQFDVSYNRLCGPIPQSKYIQQFGASHFDHNKCLCGPPLAPCS
;
A
#
# COMPACT_ATOMS: atom_id res chain seq x y z
N MET A 1 0.32 15.95 4.36
CA MET A 1 1.57 16.57 3.85
C MET A 1 1.83 16.03 2.46
N GLN A 2 1.08 16.52 1.49
CA GLN A 2 1.15 16.09 0.10
C GLN A 2 1.61 17.25 -0.78
N ASN A 3 2.12 16.96 -1.98
CA ASN A 3 2.57 17.95 -2.96
C ASN A 3 3.70 18.85 -2.45
N ASN A 4 4.77 18.25 -1.96
CA ASN A 4 5.95 18.98 -1.49
C ASN A 4 7.22 18.35 -2.09
N ARG A 5 8.39 18.90 -1.74
CA ARG A 5 9.70 18.35 -2.10
C ARG A 5 10.35 17.64 -0.92
N LEU A 6 9.54 17.02 -0.05
CA LEU A 6 10.10 16.26 1.07
C LEU A 6 10.89 15.08 0.52
N SER A 7 12.05 14.82 1.12
CA SER A 7 12.97 13.78 0.67
C SER A 7 13.66 13.11 1.85
N GLY A 8 14.36 12.02 1.57
CA GLY A 8 14.96 11.16 2.60
C GLY A 8 13.95 10.19 3.22
N PRO A 9 14.38 9.35 4.18
CA PRO A 9 13.52 8.39 4.82
C PRO A 9 12.60 9.04 5.85
N LEU A 10 11.49 8.37 6.15
CA LEU A 10 10.66 8.75 7.28
C LEU A 10 11.42 8.52 8.60
N PRO A 11 11.32 9.43 9.58
CA PRO A 11 12.01 9.27 10.86
C PRO A 11 11.54 8.01 11.62
N PRO A 12 12.45 7.20 12.21
CA PRO A 12 12.07 6.01 12.99
C PRO A 12 11.12 6.30 14.16
N SER A 13 11.11 7.52 14.68
CA SER A 13 10.18 7.96 15.74
C SER A 13 8.70 7.82 15.35
N PHE A 14 8.38 7.79 14.05
CA PHE A 14 7.02 7.57 13.56
C PHE A 14 6.50 6.15 13.84
N ALA A 15 7.40 5.20 14.12
CA ALA A 15 7.01 3.86 14.56
C ALA A 15 6.23 3.88 15.89
N GLY A 16 6.52 4.83 16.79
CA GLY A 16 5.80 5.00 18.05
C GLY A 16 4.55 5.89 17.94
N ALA A 17 4.42 6.66 16.87
CA ALA A 17 3.33 7.60 16.69
C ALA A 17 2.00 6.88 16.37
N THR A 18 0.91 7.53 16.79
CA THR A 18 -0.45 7.13 16.45
C THR A 18 -1.03 8.15 15.47
N PHE A 19 -1.34 7.71 14.27
CA PHE A 19 -1.96 8.53 13.24
C PHE A 19 -3.36 7.99 12.97
N GLY A 20 -4.33 8.90 12.81
CA GLY A 20 -5.65 8.57 12.28
C GLY A 20 -5.57 8.40 10.77
N ASP A 21 -5.07 9.42 10.09
CA ASP A 21 -4.86 9.44 8.64
C ASP A 21 -3.46 9.97 8.33
N VAL A 22 -2.81 9.41 7.32
CA VAL A 22 -1.49 9.83 6.85
C VAL A 22 -1.55 10.05 5.35
N ASP A 23 -1.30 11.30 4.94
CA ASP A 23 -1.14 11.66 3.54
C ASP A 23 0.27 12.23 3.31
N LEU A 24 1.08 11.47 2.58
CA LEU A 24 2.45 11.77 2.19
C LEU A 24 2.64 11.73 0.67
N GLY A 25 1.54 11.72 -0.09
CA GLY A 25 1.58 11.62 -1.55
C GLY A 25 2.37 12.76 -2.20
N ASP A 26 2.91 12.51 -3.40
CA ASP A 26 3.59 13.52 -4.21
C ASP A 26 4.79 14.15 -3.49
N ASN A 27 5.78 13.31 -3.17
CA ASN A 27 7.05 13.73 -2.57
C ASN A 27 8.21 12.88 -3.15
N TRP A 28 9.42 13.05 -2.63
CA TRP A 28 10.61 12.25 -2.96
C TRP A 28 11.09 11.45 -1.75
N LEU A 29 10.16 11.00 -0.89
CA LEU A 29 10.49 10.21 0.29
C LEU A 29 10.99 8.83 -0.12
N THR A 30 11.94 8.31 0.63
CA THR A 30 12.67 7.06 0.32
C THR A 30 12.62 6.08 1.49
N GLY A 31 13.19 4.89 1.29
CA GLY A 31 13.41 3.93 2.38
C GLY A 31 12.16 3.16 2.79
N ASP A 32 12.23 2.59 4.00
CA ASP A 32 11.19 1.70 4.52
C ASP A 32 10.09 2.51 5.24
N ALA A 33 8.83 2.31 4.84
CA ALA A 33 7.65 2.88 5.50
C ALA A 33 6.74 1.81 6.12
N SER A 34 7.18 0.55 6.18
CA SER A 34 6.42 -0.59 6.70
C SER A 34 6.03 -0.43 8.17
N PHE A 35 6.77 0.37 8.95
CA PHE A 35 6.46 0.66 10.35
C PHE A 35 5.20 1.52 10.56
N LEU A 36 4.65 2.12 9.49
CA LEU A 36 3.35 2.80 9.54
C LEU A 36 2.19 1.80 9.65
N PHE A 37 2.43 0.54 9.29
CA PHE A 37 1.47 -0.55 9.39
C PHE A 37 1.54 -1.23 10.77
N GLY A 38 0.58 -2.13 11.02
CA GLY A 38 0.51 -2.95 12.23
C GLY A 38 -0.92 -3.07 12.77
N HIS A 39 -1.29 -4.25 13.27
CA HIS A 39 -2.65 -4.48 13.80
C HIS A 39 -3.05 -3.57 14.98
N LYS A 40 -2.08 -3.03 15.71
CA LYS A 40 -2.29 -2.12 16.85
C LYS A 40 -2.41 -0.64 16.44
N LYS A 41 -2.07 -0.30 15.19
CA LYS A 41 -2.19 1.07 14.67
C LYS A 41 -3.66 1.43 14.47
N LYS A 42 -4.02 2.67 14.79
CA LYS A 42 -5.36 3.24 14.58
C LYS A 42 -5.42 4.06 13.29
N LEU A 43 -4.83 3.54 12.22
CA LEU A 43 -4.69 4.20 10.93
C LEU A 43 -5.87 3.79 10.03
N ASN A 44 -6.69 4.76 9.62
CA ASN A 44 -7.84 4.58 8.73
C ASN A 44 -7.42 4.78 7.27
N ALA A 45 -6.72 5.88 6.97
CA ALA A 45 -6.24 6.19 5.63
C ALA A 45 -4.72 6.33 5.55
N LEU A 46 -4.14 5.71 4.52
CA LEU A 46 -2.72 5.84 4.19
C LEU A 46 -2.55 6.14 2.69
N ASN A 47 -2.00 7.32 2.40
CA ASN A 47 -1.57 7.71 1.06
C ASN A 47 -0.05 7.92 1.04
N LEU A 48 0.65 7.08 0.29
CA LEU A 48 2.09 7.12 0.02
C LEU A 48 2.38 7.30 -1.48
N GLU A 49 1.39 7.63 -2.31
CA GLU A 49 1.54 7.66 -3.76
C GLU A 49 2.69 8.54 -4.24
N ARG A 50 3.31 8.16 -5.37
CA ARG A 50 4.32 8.97 -6.07
C ARG A 50 5.46 9.39 -5.14
N ASN A 51 6.15 8.38 -4.62
CA ASN A 51 7.35 8.49 -3.79
C ASN A 51 8.38 7.44 -4.25
N GLN A 52 9.40 7.19 -3.44
CA GLN A 52 10.48 6.23 -3.68
C GLN A 52 10.59 5.23 -2.51
N PHE A 53 9.47 4.91 -1.85
CA PHE A 53 9.47 3.94 -0.76
C PHE A 53 9.76 2.53 -1.27
N GLU A 54 10.53 1.77 -0.49
CA GLU A 54 10.95 0.41 -0.82
C GLU A 54 10.87 -0.47 0.43
N PHE A 55 9.90 -1.38 0.46
CA PHE A 55 9.71 -2.36 1.53
C PHE A 55 8.90 -3.57 1.05
N ASP A 56 8.96 -4.66 1.82
CA ASP A 56 8.23 -5.91 1.56
C ASP A 56 6.80 -5.83 2.10
N LEU A 57 5.83 -5.61 1.21
CA LEU A 57 4.42 -5.55 1.58
C LEU A 57 3.92 -6.89 2.15
N SER A 58 4.55 -8.03 1.84
CA SER A 58 4.14 -9.34 2.37
C SER A 58 4.31 -9.46 3.89
N ARG A 59 5.15 -8.59 4.48
CA ARG A 59 5.46 -8.61 5.92
C ARG A 59 4.62 -7.64 6.73
N VAL A 60 3.80 -6.80 6.08
CA VAL A 60 2.99 -5.82 6.81
C VAL A 60 1.71 -6.45 7.32
N GLN A 61 1.34 -6.07 8.55
CA GLN A 61 0.02 -6.36 9.09
C GLN A 61 -0.87 -5.14 8.88
N LEU A 62 -1.96 -5.30 8.11
CA LEU A 62 -2.88 -4.19 7.88
C LEU A 62 -3.60 -3.78 9.18
N PRO A 63 -3.62 -2.47 9.51
CA PRO A 63 -4.44 -1.95 10.60
C PRO A 63 -5.89 -2.40 10.46
N LYS A 64 -6.56 -2.67 11.59
CA LYS A 64 -7.90 -3.29 11.58
C LYS A 64 -8.98 -2.37 11.01
N VAL A 65 -8.80 -1.06 11.19
CA VAL A 65 -9.77 -0.01 10.81
C VAL A 65 -9.45 0.64 9.47
N MET A 66 -8.37 0.21 8.80
CA MET A 66 -7.94 0.80 7.53
C MET A 66 -8.93 0.49 6.40
N ASP A 67 -9.33 1.54 5.68
CA ASP A 67 -10.22 1.47 4.52
C ASP A 67 -9.71 2.25 3.31
N ILE A 68 -8.62 3.03 3.46
CA ILE A 68 -7.94 3.70 2.35
C ILE A 68 -6.47 3.30 2.34
N LEU A 69 -6.02 2.69 1.25
CA LEU A 69 -4.61 2.40 0.98
C LEU A 69 -4.24 2.82 -0.45
N LYS A 70 -3.45 3.87 -0.58
CA LYS A 70 -2.91 4.34 -1.85
C LYS A 70 -1.40 4.32 -1.78
N ILE A 71 -0.76 3.40 -2.49
CA ILE A 71 0.71 3.23 -2.47
C ILE A 71 1.30 3.24 -3.88
N ALA A 72 0.50 3.64 -4.87
CA ALA A 72 0.89 3.60 -6.27
C ALA A 72 2.15 4.43 -6.56
N HIS A 73 2.90 4.06 -7.59
CA HIS A 73 4.16 4.73 -7.97
C HIS A 73 5.19 4.78 -6.84
N ASN A 74 5.65 3.61 -6.43
CA ASN A 74 6.77 3.42 -5.49
C ASN A 74 7.64 2.23 -5.96
N MET A 75 8.57 1.78 -5.11
CA MET A 75 9.41 0.60 -5.32
C MET A 75 9.02 -0.56 -4.41
N ILE A 76 7.79 -0.59 -3.91
CA ILE A 76 7.30 -1.58 -2.94
C ILE A 76 7.22 -2.95 -3.61
N TYR A 77 7.72 -3.98 -2.92
CA TYR A 77 7.83 -5.34 -3.44
C TYR A 77 7.13 -6.35 -2.52
N GLY A 78 7.19 -7.63 -2.90
CA GLY A 78 6.50 -8.70 -2.19
C GLY A 78 5.09 -8.93 -2.73
N ARG A 79 4.17 -9.34 -1.86
CA ARG A 79 2.78 -9.72 -2.20
C ARG A 79 1.81 -8.80 -1.46
N ILE A 80 0.59 -8.67 -2.00
CA ILE A 80 -0.52 -8.06 -1.26
C ILE A 80 -0.91 -9.03 -0.12
N PRO A 81 -0.94 -8.59 1.16
CA PRO A 81 -1.32 -9.43 2.29
C PRO A 81 -2.73 -9.99 2.14
N ALA A 82 -2.93 -11.25 2.53
CA ALA A 82 -4.23 -11.91 2.42
C ALA A 82 -5.32 -11.19 3.22
N GLU A 83 -4.95 -10.48 4.30
CA GLU A 83 -5.84 -9.65 5.11
C GLU A 83 -6.54 -8.56 4.30
N ALA A 84 -5.98 -8.14 3.16
CA ALA A 84 -6.61 -7.18 2.26
C ALA A 84 -7.94 -7.69 1.72
N ALA A 85 -8.13 -9.01 1.60
CA ALA A 85 -9.40 -9.62 1.22
C ALA A 85 -10.51 -9.37 2.25
N HIS A 86 -10.15 -9.12 3.51
CA HIS A 86 -11.08 -8.96 4.65
C HIS A 86 -11.30 -7.49 5.05
N ARG A 87 -10.86 -6.54 4.24
CA ARG A 87 -11.03 -5.10 4.49
C ARG A 87 -12.06 -4.52 3.54
N LYS A 88 -12.92 -3.63 4.05
CA LYS A 88 -13.90 -2.89 3.25
C LYS A 88 -13.22 -1.63 2.72
N TRP A 89 -12.54 -1.76 1.60
CA TRP A 89 -11.80 -0.65 1.01
C TRP A 89 -12.73 0.41 0.41
N LEU A 90 -12.54 1.67 0.77
CA LEU A 90 -13.07 2.83 0.08
C LEU A 90 -12.16 3.22 -1.09
N GLN A 91 -10.84 3.15 -0.89
CA GLN A 91 -9.85 3.36 -1.94
C GLN A 91 -8.70 2.35 -1.77
N PHE A 92 -8.30 1.73 -2.87
CA PHE A 92 -7.21 0.78 -2.89
C PHE A 92 -6.48 0.91 -4.23
N ASP A 93 -5.23 1.36 -4.19
CA ASP A 93 -4.37 1.46 -5.37
C ASP A 93 -2.95 1.04 -5.01
N VAL A 94 -2.50 -0.03 -5.66
CA VAL A 94 -1.17 -0.64 -5.48
C VAL A 94 -0.41 -0.71 -6.81
N SER A 95 -0.91 -0.02 -7.84
CA SER A 95 -0.32 0.00 -9.19
C SER A 95 1.08 0.61 -9.21
N TYR A 96 1.83 0.41 -10.29
CA TYR A 96 3.16 1.00 -10.47
C TYR A 96 4.11 0.75 -9.29
N ASN A 97 4.31 -0.53 -8.98
CA ASN A 97 5.20 -1.00 -7.92
C ASN A 97 5.97 -2.24 -8.41
N ARG A 98 6.60 -2.99 -7.51
CA ARG A 98 7.34 -4.23 -7.80
C ARG A 98 6.66 -5.45 -7.18
N LEU A 99 5.34 -5.39 -6.94
CA LEU A 99 4.59 -6.48 -6.32
C LEU A 99 4.46 -7.69 -7.25
N CYS A 100 4.30 -8.86 -6.67
CA CYS A 100 4.19 -10.13 -7.37
C CYS A 100 3.26 -11.10 -6.64
N GLY A 101 2.65 -12.02 -7.39
CA GLY A 101 1.76 -13.05 -6.85
C GLY A 101 0.28 -12.76 -7.09
N PRO A 102 -0.60 -13.66 -6.59
CA PRO A 102 -2.03 -13.54 -6.77
C PRO A 102 -2.58 -12.36 -5.98
N ILE A 103 -3.47 -11.62 -6.62
CA ILE A 103 -4.31 -10.61 -5.97
C ILE A 103 -5.29 -11.34 -5.03
N PRO A 104 -5.39 -10.97 -3.74
CA PRO A 104 -6.35 -11.57 -2.82
C PRO A 104 -7.78 -11.41 -3.32
N GLN A 105 -8.51 -12.52 -3.42
CA GLN A 105 -9.85 -12.53 -4.00
C GLN A 105 -10.92 -12.24 -2.95
N SER A 106 -11.63 -11.13 -3.11
CA SER A 106 -12.88 -10.83 -2.39
C SER A 106 -13.68 -9.77 -3.11
N LYS A 107 -14.97 -9.64 -2.78
CA LYS A 107 -15.82 -8.57 -3.30
C LYS A 107 -15.27 -7.15 -3.03
N TYR A 108 -14.46 -6.99 -1.98
CA TYR A 108 -13.89 -5.69 -1.61
C TYR A 108 -12.65 -5.32 -2.42
N ILE A 109 -11.96 -6.31 -2.99
CA ILE A 109 -10.84 -6.10 -3.91
C ILE A 109 -11.36 -6.04 -5.36
N GLN A 110 -12.30 -6.91 -5.72
CA GLN A 110 -12.84 -7.01 -7.07
C GLN A 110 -13.71 -5.82 -7.51
N GLN A 111 -14.10 -4.93 -6.60
CA GLN A 111 -14.73 -3.65 -6.97
C GLN A 111 -13.76 -2.71 -7.71
N PHE A 112 -12.44 -2.96 -7.62
CA PHE A 112 -11.40 -2.19 -8.29
C PHE A 112 -10.99 -2.84 -9.61
N GLY A 113 -10.81 -2.01 -10.64
CA GLY A 113 -10.38 -2.47 -11.97
C GLY A 113 -8.88 -2.77 -12.06
N ALA A 114 -8.45 -3.30 -13.22
CA ALA A 114 -7.05 -3.66 -13.50
C ALA A 114 -6.07 -2.52 -13.25
N SER A 115 -6.45 -1.27 -13.55
CA SER A 115 -5.60 -0.09 -13.39
C SER A 115 -5.06 0.12 -11.97
N HIS A 116 -5.76 -0.36 -10.92
CA HIS A 116 -5.31 -0.26 -9.53
C HIS A 116 -4.25 -1.32 -9.14
N PHE A 117 -3.94 -2.25 -10.04
CA PHE A 117 -2.99 -3.34 -9.84
C PHE A 117 -1.91 -3.41 -10.95
N ASP A 118 -2.13 -2.74 -12.08
CA ASP A 118 -1.25 -2.73 -13.23
C ASP A 118 0.18 -2.23 -12.91
N HIS A 119 1.11 -2.51 -13.81
CA HIS A 119 2.51 -2.10 -13.70
C HIS A 119 3.19 -2.57 -12.41
N ASN A 120 2.90 -3.82 -12.03
CA ASN A 120 3.60 -4.56 -11.00
C ASN A 120 4.46 -5.67 -11.62
N LYS A 121 5.44 -6.17 -10.87
CA LYS A 121 6.43 -7.15 -11.36
C LYS A 121 5.78 -8.43 -11.90
N CYS A 122 4.84 -9.01 -11.16
CA CYS A 122 4.11 -10.22 -11.55
C CYS A 122 2.82 -10.43 -10.73
N LEU A 123 2.04 -9.37 -10.55
CA LEU A 123 0.68 -9.54 -10.01
C LEU A 123 -0.19 -10.29 -11.02
N CYS A 124 -1.03 -11.18 -10.52
CA CYS A 124 -1.92 -12.02 -11.34
C CYS A 124 -3.22 -12.35 -10.60
N GLY A 125 -4.18 -12.92 -11.33
CA GLY A 125 -5.54 -13.19 -10.85
C GLY A 125 -6.45 -11.96 -11.02
N PRO A 126 -7.79 -12.16 -11.03
CA PRO A 126 -8.74 -11.08 -11.29
C PRO A 126 -8.51 -9.86 -10.38
N PRO A 127 -8.55 -8.63 -10.92
CA PRO A 127 -8.98 -8.27 -12.28
C PRO A 127 -7.90 -8.42 -13.39
N LEU A 128 -6.69 -8.88 -13.07
CA LEU A 128 -5.63 -9.14 -14.05
C LEU A 128 -5.79 -10.53 -14.69
N ALA A 129 -4.89 -10.84 -15.62
CA ALA A 129 -4.78 -12.17 -16.21
C ALA A 129 -4.56 -13.25 -15.13
N PRO A 130 -5.07 -14.49 -15.32
CA PRO A 130 -4.86 -15.59 -14.38
C PRO A 130 -3.37 -15.85 -14.11
N CYS A 131 -3.07 -16.35 -12.92
CA CYS A 131 -1.72 -16.80 -12.59
C CYS A 131 -1.34 -18.02 -13.42
N SER A 132 -0.09 -18.05 -13.90
CA SER A 132 0.52 -19.16 -14.65
C SER A 132 1.00 -20.28 -13.73
#